data_AF-A0A8K0UGX7-F1
#
_entry.id   AF-A0A8K0UGX7-F1
#
_cell.length_a   1.000
_cell.length_b   1.000
_cell.length_c   1.000
_cell.angle_alpha   90.00
_cell.angle_beta   90.00
_cell.angle_gamma   90.00
#
_symmetry.space_group_name_H-M   'P 1'
#
loop_
_entity.id
_entity.type
_entity.pdbx_description
1 polymer ?
#
loop_
_entity_poly.entity_id
_entity_poly.type
_entity_poly.pdbx_seq_one_letter_code
_entity_poly.pdbx_strand_id
1 'polypeptide(L)'
;MPVGLPEPRALPKESDVSFDADGLSSWKILLAAEQEALARTQAQPSSKYKNNLVAIRVLGFFMLDFKIRPFALGITPYNCLHLEVKSCLPLDGPADTLRPEFTNISELSLRYLNFLMQVFYSTTGPLLQTPVSHPSRPSFNDTKTRVLRQIQSTDITSMEIKELALFRDGYKCLLSGFYDRDSLRHYPEVAELFEQEMGLSGVTQCAYIFPETAQSIEKVIRQTFSGVLTFLARFGLEKEVKNLLGGRINSLANILTLQADLRIEFDRGNLWFEPVNDQPDTYDVVYDKYTNTHVRPFPDRVTFILNPDIVHACQQKGIQPPALPSRMLLATRAACSRVLHMSGAAEQINIILRDIEEVGVLAKDGSAADLLFSAISRAIPVD
;
A
#
# COMPACT_ATOMS: atom_id res chain seq x y z
N MET A 1 10.84 20.53 8.79
CA MET A 1 11.31 19.36 9.57
C MET A 1 10.55 18.17 9.02
N PRO A 2 11.21 17.09 8.60
CA PRO A 2 10.52 15.92 8.08
C PRO A 2 9.55 15.40 9.15
N VAL A 3 8.33 15.10 8.74
CA VAL A 3 7.34 14.47 9.61
C VAL A 3 7.82 13.04 9.80
N GLY A 4 8.38 12.73 10.98
CA GLY A 4 8.80 11.37 11.31
C GLY A 4 7.60 10.40 11.30
N LEU A 5 7.89 9.10 11.27
CA LEU A 5 6.85 8.07 11.34
C LEU A 5 5.92 8.31 12.55
N PRO A 6 4.60 8.13 12.41
CA PRO A 6 3.69 8.20 13.54
C PRO A 6 4.06 7.16 14.61
N GLU A 7 4.01 7.51 15.89
CA GLU A 7 4.24 6.53 16.96
C GLU A 7 2.95 5.77 17.31
N PRO A 8 3.04 4.49 17.70
CA PRO A 8 1.89 3.71 18.17
C PRO A 8 1.21 4.37 19.38
N ARG A 9 -0.12 4.44 19.37
CA ARG A 9 -0.88 5.05 20.47
C ARG A 9 -2.23 4.40 20.70
N ALA A 10 -2.81 4.63 21.88
CA ALA A 10 -4.20 4.28 22.16
C ALA A 10 -5.17 5.12 21.31
N LEU A 11 -6.40 4.67 21.14
CA LEU A 11 -7.40 5.48 20.47
C LEU A 11 -7.64 6.77 21.26
N PRO A 12 -7.70 7.95 20.59
CA PRO A 12 -7.98 9.21 21.26
C PRO A 12 -9.30 9.20 22.02
N LYS A 13 -9.37 9.93 23.14
CA LYS A 13 -10.60 10.05 23.92
C LYS A 13 -11.67 10.75 23.09
N GLU A 14 -12.94 10.58 23.48
CA GLU A 14 -14.07 11.24 22.83
C GLU A 14 -13.91 12.76 22.74
N SER A 15 -13.31 13.40 23.76
CA SER A 15 -13.02 14.84 23.77
C SER A 15 -12.00 15.30 22.72
N ASP A 16 -11.20 14.37 22.20
CA ASP A 16 -10.02 14.65 21.39
C ASP A 16 -10.29 14.42 19.89
N VAL A 17 -11.51 14.01 19.53
CA VAL A 17 -11.93 13.73 18.16
C VAL A 17 -13.07 14.66 17.72
N SER A 18 -13.04 15.05 16.45
CA SER A 18 -14.05 15.94 15.86
C SER A 18 -14.99 15.17 14.93
N PHE A 19 -15.82 14.30 15.51
CA PHE A 19 -16.88 13.58 14.78
C PHE A 19 -18.24 14.27 14.91
N ASP A 20 -19.12 14.01 13.95
CA ASP A 20 -20.56 14.29 14.07
C ASP A 20 -21.21 13.32 15.08
N ALA A 21 -22.48 13.57 15.44
CA ALA A 21 -23.19 12.76 16.44
C ALA A 21 -23.19 11.26 16.09
N ASP A 22 -23.37 10.95 14.81
CA ASP A 22 -23.30 9.60 14.29
C ASP A 22 -21.90 9.01 14.45
N GLY A 23 -20.87 9.69 13.96
CA GLY A 23 -19.48 9.28 14.14
C GLY A 23 -19.08 9.05 15.58
N LEU A 24 -19.51 9.92 16.51
CA LEU A 24 -19.26 9.77 17.94
C LEU A 24 -19.88 8.49 18.52
N SER A 25 -21.05 8.08 18.04
CA SER A 25 -21.68 6.82 18.47
C SER A 25 -20.83 5.60 18.09
N SER A 26 -20.29 5.55 16.86
CA SER A 26 -19.37 4.48 16.45
C SER A 26 -18.02 4.59 17.16
N TRP A 27 -17.56 5.80 17.45
CA TRP A 27 -16.33 6.00 18.19
C TRP A 27 -16.42 5.44 19.61
N LYS A 28 -17.56 5.64 20.30
CA LYS A 28 -17.83 5.05 21.62
C LYS A 28 -17.76 3.53 21.61
N ILE A 29 -18.27 2.90 20.55
CA ILE A 29 -18.18 1.45 20.35
C ILE A 29 -16.71 1.02 20.28
N LEU A 30 -15.90 1.71 19.49
CA LEU A 30 -14.48 1.40 19.33
C LEU A 30 -13.68 1.61 20.63
N LEU A 31 -13.96 2.67 21.38
CA LEU A 31 -13.32 2.91 22.68
C LEU A 31 -13.67 1.83 23.71
N ALA A 32 -14.93 1.42 23.78
CA ALA A 32 -15.35 0.33 24.66
C ALA A 32 -14.68 -1.00 24.26
N ALA A 33 -14.59 -1.27 22.94
CA ALA A 33 -13.91 -2.46 22.43
C ALA A 33 -12.41 -2.44 22.73
N GLU A 34 -11.73 -1.29 22.60
CA GLU A 34 -10.31 -1.16 22.94
C GLU A 34 -10.07 -1.46 24.44
N GLN A 35 -10.92 -0.93 25.33
CA GLN A 35 -10.83 -1.19 26.77
C GLN A 35 -11.01 -2.67 27.11
N GLU A 36 -12.00 -3.33 26.51
CA GLU A 36 -12.22 -4.77 26.68
C GLU A 36 -11.04 -5.59 26.15
N ALA A 37 -10.49 -5.23 24.98
CA ALA A 37 -9.31 -5.90 24.41
C ALA A 37 -8.06 -5.72 25.29
N LEU A 38 -7.89 -4.55 25.90
CA LEU A 38 -6.83 -4.29 26.87
C LEU A 38 -6.98 -5.17 28.11
N ALA A 39 -8.19 -5.24 28.69
CA ALA A 39 -8.46 -6.07 29.86
C ALA A 39 -8.16 -7.56 29.58
N ARG A 40 -8.57 -8.07 28.41
CA ARG A 40 -8.27 -9.45 27.98
C ARG A 40 -6.78 -9.70 27.79
N THR A 41 -6.06 -8.75 27.19
CA THR A 41 -4.61 -8.83 27.01
C THR A 41 -3.88 -8.86 28.36
N GLN A 42 -4.34 -8.09 29.35
CA GLN A 42 -3.78 -8.08 30.69
C GLN A 42 -4.09 -9.38 31.46
N ALA A 43 -5.24 -10.00 31.21
CA ALA A 43 -5.61 -11.29 31.80
C ALA A 43 -4.82 -12.47 31.20
N GLN A 44 -4.24 -12.31 29.99
CA GLN A 44 -3.42 -13.32 29.31
C GLN A 44 -2.02 -12.77 28.96
N PRO A 45 -1.18 -12.44 29.96
CA PRO A 45 0.11 -11.79 29.73
C PRO A 45 1.12 -12.67 28.98
N SER A 46 0.89 -13.98 28.90
CA SER A 46 1.73 -14.93 28.16
C SER A 46 1.53 -14.87 26.64
N SER A 47 0.43 -14.26 26.15
CA SER A 47 0.18 -14.17 24.71
C SER A 47 1.15 -13.16 24.08
N LYS A 48 1.99 -13.66 23.17
CA LYS A 48 2.99 -12.83 22.48
C LYS A 48 2.35 -11.78 21.56
N TYR A 49 1.18 -12.09 20.98
CA TYR A 49 0.53 -11.26 19.97
C TYR A 49 -0.78 -10.68 20.48
N LYS A 50 -0.96 -9.36 20.33
CA LYS A 50 -2.12 -8.60 20.81
C LYS A 50 -3.12 -8.36 19.68
N ASN A 51 -3.53 -9.43 19.00
CA ASN A 51 -4.27 -9.38 17.74
C ASN A 51 -5.52 -8.50 17.80
N ASN A 52 -6.41 -8.77 18.76
CA ASN A 52 -7.67 -8.01 18.88
C ASN A 52 -7.44 -6.54 19.22
N LEU A 53 -6.49 -6.26 20.11
CA LEU A 53 -6.16 -4.88 20.49
C LEU A 53 -5.64 -4.08 19.29
N VAL A 54 -4.65 -4.63 18.59
CA VAL A 54 -4.06 -3.98 17.41
C VAL A 54 -5.10 -3.86 16.30
N ALA A 55 -5.92 -4.88 16.08
CA ALA A 55 -6.98 -4.86 15.08
C ALA A 55 -8.01 -3.76 15.35
N ILE A 56 -8.49 -3.63 16.60
CA ILE A 56 -9.45 -2.59 16.98
C ILE A 56 -8.85 -1.20 16.77
N ARG A 57 -7.56 -1.04 17.11
CA ARG A 57 -6.83 0.22 16.84
C ARG A 57 -6.70 0.50 15.36
N VAL A 58 -6.43 -0.51 14.53
CA VAL A 58 -6.41 -0.36 13.07
C VAL A 58 -7.74 0.18 12.57
N LEU A 59 -8.86 -0.44 12.97
CA LEU A 59 -10.20 -0.01 12.56
C LEU A 59 -10.50 1.44 13.02
N GLY A 60 -10.19 1.75 14.27
CA GLY A 60 -10.39 3.10 14.81
C GLY A 60 -9.52 4.16 14.13
N PHE A 61 -8.23 3.88 13.89
CA PHE A 61 -7.37 4.83 13.19
C PHE A 61 -7.72 4.99 11.72
N PHE A 62 -8.23 3.97 11.03
CA PHE A 62 -8.81 4.18 9.70
C PHE A 62 -10.00 5.14 9.73
N MET A 63 -10.95 4.94 10.65
CA MET A 63 -12.11 5.81 10.77
C MET A 63 -11.70 7.26 11.10
N LEU A 64 -10.74 7.43 12.01
CA LEU A 64 -10.20 8.74 12.38
C LEU A 64 -9.45 9.40 11.21
N ASP A 65 -8.59 8.65 10.53
CA ASP A 65 -7.75 9.16 9.46
C ASP A 65 -8.59 9.61 8.26
N PHE A 66 -9.57 8.82 7.83
CA PHE A 66 -10.45 9.22 6.72
C PHE A 66 -11.37 10.39 7.05
N LYS A 67 -11.68 10.64 8.33
CA LYS A 67 -12.42 11.84 8.73
C LYS A 67 -11.56 13.10 8.68
N ILE A 68 -10.36 13.04 9.25
CA ILE A 68 -9.48 14.21 9.39
C ILE A 68 -8.77 14.52 8.07
N ARG A 69 -8.46 13.48 7.30
CA ARG A 69 -7.68 13.53 6.07
C ARG A 69 -8.43 12.84 4.93
N PRO A 70 -9.58 13.37 4.50
CA PRO A 70 -10.34 12.80 3.39
C PRO A 70 -9.52 12.82 2.08
N PHE A 71 -8.57 13.76 1.96
CA PHE A 71 -7.73 13.96 0.77
C PHE A 71 -8.54 13.80 -0.52
N ALA A 72 -8.05 13.00 -1.45
CA ALA A 72 -8.66 12.72 -2.73
C ALA A 72 -9.82 11.70 -2.64
N LEU A 73 -9.95 10.98 -1.52
CA LEU A 73 -10.95 9.92 -1.31
C LEU A 73 -12.32 10.45 -0.84
N GLY A 74 -12.37 11.70 -0.37
CA GLY A 74 -13.58 12.29 0.18
C GLY A 74 -14.02 11.61 1.48
N ILE A 75 -15.32 11.70 1.80
CA ILE A 75 -15.88 11.16 3.06
C ILE A 75 -16.41 9.72 2.93
N THR A 76 -16.43 9.15 1.73
CA THR A 76 -16.99 7.82 1.47
C THR A 76 -16.36 6.74 2.36
N PRO A 77 -15.02 6.63 2.48
CA PRO A 77 -14.41 5.61 3.34
C PRO A 77 -14.82 5.75 4.81
N TYR A 78 -14.89 6.99 5.31
CA TYR A 78 -15.35 7.29 6.67
C TYR A 78 -16.80 6.85 6.90
N ASN A 79 -17.70 7.18 5.98
CA ASN A 79 -19.12 6.81 6.08
C ASN A 79 -19.30 5.29 6.06
N CYS A 80 -18.57 4.58 5.20
CA CYS A 80 -18.60 3.12 5.14
C CYS A 80 -18.14 2.50 6.46
N LEU A 81 -17.00 2.94 7.00
CA LEU A 81 -16.47 2.47 8.28
C LEU A 81 -17.43 2.73 9.44
N HIS A 82 -17.98 3.94 9.48
CA HIS A 82 -18.95 4.32 10.50
C HIS A 82 -20.16 3.39 10.53
N LEU A 83 -20.72 3.09 9.35
CA LEU A 83 -21.87 2.19 9.20
C LEU A 83 -21.52 0.73 9.52
N GLU A 84 -20.34 0.25 9.11
CA GLU A 84 -19.87 -1.10 9.45
C GLU A 84 -19.73 -1.28 10.96
N VAL A 85 -19.15 -0.29 11.66
CA VAL A 85 -19.06 -0.32 13.13
C VAL A 85 -20.45 -0.35 13.78
N LYS A 86 -21.40 0.45 13.28
CA LYS A 86 -22.79 0.42 13.77
C LYS A 86 -23.46 -0.93 13.53
N SER A 87 -23.16 -1.59 12.42
CA SER A 87 -23.73 -2.90 12.08
C SER A 87 -23.34 -4.02 13.05
N CYS A 88 -22.32 -3.82 13.90
CA CYS A 88 -21.95 -4.76 14.94
C CYS A 88 -22.86 -4.70 16.18
N LEU A 89 -23.77 -3.72 16.27
CA LEU A 89 -24.80 -3.67 17.29
C LEU A 89 -25.89 -4.72 17.01
N PRO A 90 -26.46 -5.36 18.05
CA PRO A 90 -27.60 -6.24 17.88
C PRO A 90 -28.78 -5.50 17.22
N LEU A 91 -29.50 -6.17 16.31
CA LEU A 91 -30.69 -5.62 15.65
C LEU A 91 -31.88 -5.50 16.62
N ASP A 92 -31.93 -6.35 17.65
CA ASP A 92 -33.04 -6.45 18.60
C ASP A 92 -32.59 -6.07 20.02
N GLY A 93 -33.04 -4.91 20.50
CA GLY A 93 -32.86 -4.47 21.89
C GLY A 93 -33.28 -3.01 22.11
N PRO A 94 -33.65 -2.63 23.34
CA PRO A 94 -33.89 -1.22 23.67
C PRO A 94 -32.64 -0.38 23.36
N ALA A 95 -32.81 0.75 22.66
CA ALA A 95 -31.71 1.61 22.20
C ALA A 95 -30.70 1.97 23.30
N ASP A 96 -31.15 2.07 24.55
CA ASP A 96 -30.33 2.43 25.72
C ASP A 96 -29.49 1.26 26.30
N THR A 97 -29.63 0.06 25.75
CA THR A 97 -28.96 -1.17 26.24
C THR A 97 -28.16 -1.92 25.18
N LEU A 98 -28.20 -1.47 23.92
CA LEU A 98 -27.45 -2.09 22.83
C LEU A 98 -25.95 -1.88 23.03
N ARG A 99 -25.28 -2.92 23.52
CA ARG A 99 -23.82 -3.01 23.50
C ARG A 99 -23.40 -3.87 22.32
N PRO A 100 -22.40 -3.45 21.53
CA PRO A 100 -21.84 -4.30 20.49
C PRO A 100 -21.27 -5.55 21.14
N GLU A 101 -21.52 -6.71 20.56
CA GLU A 101 -20.81 -7.90 20.99
C GLU A 101 -19.34 -7.71 20.64
N PHE A 102 -18.46 -7.85 21.65
CA PHE A 102 -17.01 -7.70 21.46
C PHE A 102 -16.49 -8.58 20.31
N THR A 103 -17.10 -9.77 20.13
CA THR A 103 -16.80 -10.70 19.04
C THR A 103 -17.03 -10.06 17.67
N ASN A 104 -18.19 -9.44 17.44
CA ASN A 104 -18.54 -8.82 16.14
C ASN A 104 -17.57 -7.70 15.78
N ILE A 105 -17.27 -6.81 16.73
CA ILE A 105 -16.30 -5.72 16.51
C ILE A 105 -14.89 -6.28 16.30
N SER A 106 -14.50 -7.31 17.05
CA SER A 106 -13.18 -7.93 16.89
C SER A 106 -13.02 -8.59 15.53
N GLU A 107 -14.04 -9.31 15.05
CA GLU A 107 -14.03 -9.93 13.72
C GLU A 107 -13.94 -8.89 12.61
N LEU A 108 -14.76 -7.84 12.66
CA LEU A 108 -14.66 -6.72 11.72
C LEU A 108 -13.26 -6.13 11.74
N SER A 109 -12.74 -5.81 12.92
CA SER A 109 -11.42 -5.22 13.11
C SER A 109 -10.29 -6.10 12.55
N LEU A 110 -10.37 -7.42 12.75
CA LEU A 110 -9.38 -8.37 12.23
C LEU A 110 -9.37 -8.39 10.70
N ARG A 111 -10.51 -8.19 10.03
CA ARG A 111 -10.54 -8.05 8.56
C ARG A 111 -9.74 -6.85 8.08
N TYR A 112 -9.81 -5.71 8.78
CA TYR A 112 -9.02 -4.52 8.44
C TYR A 112 -7.52 -4.68 8.74
N LEU A 113 -7.17 -5.39 9.82
CA LEU A 113 -5.77 -5.75 10.09
C LEU A 113 -5.20 -6.67 9.00
N ASN A 114 -5.98 -7.67 8.57
CA ASN A 114 -5.60 -8.57 7.48
C ASN A 114 -5.42 -7.82 6.16
N PHE A 115 -6.30 -6.87 5.87
CA PHE A 115 -6.14 -5.98 4.73
C PHE A 115 -4.81 -5.22 4.76
N LEU A 116 -4.47 -4.56 5.88
CA LEU A 116 -3.17 -3.89 6.02
C LEU A 116 -1.99 -4.84 5.78
N MET A 117 -2.06 -6.05 6.33
CA MET A 117 -1.02 -7.04 6.10
C MET A 117 -0.87 -7.41 4.62
N GLN A 118 -1.98 -7.62 3.91
CA GLN A 118 -1.95 -7.91 2.49
C GLN A 118 -1.32 -6.78 1.68
N VAL A 119 -1.62 -5.53 2.05
CA VAL A 119 -1.08 -4.32 1.40
C VAL A 119 0.45 -4.25 1.53
N PHE A 120 1.03 -4.52 2.70
CA PHE A 120 2.47 -4.32 2.94
C PHE A 120 3.34 -5.58 2.82
N TYR A 121 2.76 -6.79 2.91
CA TYR A 121 3.58 -8.00 3.08
C TYR A 121 3.34 -9.10 2.03
N SER A 122 2.33 -8.97 1.16
CA SER A 122 2.28 -9.80 -0.06
C SER A 122 3.29 -9.33 -1.13
N THR A 123 3.88 -8.14 -0.97
CA THR A 123 4.96 -7.59 -1.79
C THR A 123 6.36 -8.10 -1.43
N THR A 124 6.53 -8.80 -0.30
CA THR A 124 7.83 -9.24 0.25
C THR A 124 8.20 -10.72 -0.01
N GLY A 125 7.42 -11.45 -0.81
CA GLY A 125 7.78 -12.81 -1.28
C GLY A 125 8.93 -12.81 -2.32
N PRO A 126 9.60 -13.95 -2.56
CA PRO A 126 11.00 -14.02 -2.95
C PRO A 126 11.40 -13.10 -4.11
N LEU A 127 12.34 -12.20 -3.78
CA LEU A 127 13.32 -11.63 -4.69
C LEU A 127 13.76 -12.68 -5.71
N LEU A 128 13.49 -12.42 -6.99
CA LEU A 128 14.29 -12.79 -8.16
C LEU A 128 13.50 -12.37 -9.40
N GLN A 129 13.58 -11.09 -9.78
CA GLN A 129 13.68 -10.83 -11.22
C GLN A 129 15.07 -11.34 -11.60
N THR A 130 15.15 -12.60 -12.01
CA THR A 130 16.35 -13.20 -12.56
C THR A 130 16.89 -12.28 -13.66
N PRO A 131 18.18 -11.94 -13.68
CA PRO A 131 18.78 -11.33 -14.85
C PRO A 131 18.77 -12.38 -15.95
N VAL A 132 17.83 -12.28 -16.88
CA VAL A 132 17.81 -13.15 -18.05
C VAL A 132 18.67 -12.49 -19.12
N SER A 133 19.75 -13.20 -19.48
CA SER A 133 20.58 -12.91 -20.64
C SER A 133 19.74 -12.96 -21.92
N HIS A 134 19.73 -11.86 -22.67
CA HIS A 134 18.99 -11.76 -23.92
C HIS A 134 19.82 -12.27 -25.13
N PRO A 135 19.24 -13.08 -26.03
CA PRO A 135 19.68 -13.19 -27.41
C PRO A 135 19.12 -12.01 -28.24
N SER A 136 20.00 -11.33 -28.96
CA SER A 136 19.78 -10.29 -29.99
C SER A 136 19.01 -9.02 -29.57
N ARG A 137 19.72 -7.88 -29.69
CA ARG A 137 19.42 -6.59 -29.06
C ARG A 137 18.69 -5.63 -30.02
N PRO A 138 17.47 -5.15 -29.70
CA PRO A 138 16.79 -4.12 -30.50
C PRO A 138 17.39 -2.71 -30.24
N SER A 139 17.29 -1.82 -31.23
CA SER A 139 17.73 -0.42 -31.09
C SER A 139 16.79 0.38 -30.17
N PHE A 140 17.22 1.55 -29.67
CA PHE A 140 16.37 2.45 -28.86
C PHE A 140 15.04 2.78 -29.57
N ASN A 141 15.09 3.06 -30.87
CA ASN A 141 13.89 3.33 -31.66
C ASN A 141 12.97 2.11 -31.80
N ASP A 142 13.53 0.90 -31.87
CA ASP A 142 12.73 -0.33 -31.88
C ASP A 142 12.06 -0.55 -30.52
N THR A 143 12.77 -0.31 -29.42
CA THR A 143 12.21 -0.35 -28.06
C THR A 143 11.13 0.71 -27.88
N LYS A 144 11.37 1.97 -28.25
CA LYS A 144 10.37 3.05 -28.21
C LYS A 144 9.13 2.68 -29.03
N THR A 145 9.31 2.12 -30.22
CA THR A 145 8.19 1.69 -31.07
C THR A 145 7.43 0.52 -30.44
N ARG A 146 8.13 -0.45 -29.84
CA ARG A 146 7.53 -1.59 -29.12
C ARG A 146 6.72 -1.11 -27.92
N VAL A 147 7.31 -0.26 -27.09
CA VAL A 147 6.67 0.36 -25.91
C VAL A 147 5.41 1.13 -26.33
N LEU A 148 5.47 1.93 -27.40
CA LEU A 148 4.30 2.66 -27.90
C LEU A 148 3.17 1.74 -28.40
N ARG A 149 3.48 0.57 -28.98
CA ARG A 149 2.45 -0.44 -29.32
C ARG A 149 1.85 -1.06 -28.06
N GLN A 150 2.69 -1.32 -27.06
CA GLN A 150 2.28 -1.95 -25.80
C GLN A 150 1.42 -1.03 -24.92
N ILE A 151 1.54 0.30 -25.06
CA ILE A 151 0.64 1.29 -24.43
C ILE A 151 -0.84 1.07 -24.83
N GLN A 152 -1.14 0.22 -25.82
CA GLN A 152 -2.50 -0.15 -26.21
C GLN A 152 -2.86 -1.63 -25.93
N SER A 153 -1.90 -2.46 -25.50
CA SER A 153 -2.09 -3.90 -25.23
C SER A 153 -2.73 -4.20 -23.87
N THR A 154 -3.59 -5.23 -23.79
CA THR A 154 -4.18 -5.73 -22.55
C THR A 154 -3.43 -6.91 -21.92
N ASP A 155 -2.42 -7.43 -22.61
CA ASP A 155 -1.56 -8.51 -22.11
C ASP A 155 -0.12 -8.00 -22.14
N ILE A 156 0.44 -7.74 -20.95
CA ILE A 156 1.80 -7.20 -20.77
C ILE A 156 2.48 -8.02 -19.69
N THR A 157 3.66 -8.56 -19.99
CA THR A 157 4.50 -9.28 -19.03
C THR A 157 5.14 -8.33 -18.01
N SER A 158 5.55 -8.86 -16.85
CA SER A 158 6.23 -8.06 -15.81
C SER A 158 7.49 -7.33 -16.32
N MET A 159 8.21 -7.92 -17.28
CA MET A 159 9.39 -7.30 -17.90
C MET A 159 9.01 -6.09 -18.76
N GLU A 160 7.97 -6.22 -19.58
CA GLU A 160 7.47 -5.15 -20.44
C GLU A 160 6.87 -4.00 -19.62
N ILE A 161 6.23 -4.31 -18.49
CA ILE A 161 5.75 -3.31 -17.52
C ILE A 161 6.88 -2.42 -17.00
N LYS A 162 8.06 -3.00 -16.68
CA LYS A 162 9.21 -2.22 -16.20
C LYS A 162 9.73 -1.26 -17.25
N GLU A 163 9.84 -1.71 -18.50
CA GLU A 163 10.29 -0.84 -19.60
C GLU A 163 9.30 0.30 -19.86
N LEU A 164 8.00 0.02 -19.79
CA LEU A 164 6.94 1.03 -19.91
C LEU A 164 7.02 2.07 -18.77
N ALA A 165 7.19 1.63 -17.52
CA ALA A 165 7.31 2.51 -16.37
C ALA A 165 8.58 3.38 -16.47
N LEU A 166 9.71 2.80 -16.86
CA LEU A 166 10.95 3.54 -17.10
C LEU A 166 10.77 4.58 -18.21
N PHE A 167 10.15 4.22 -19.33
CA PHE A 167 9.94 5.16 -20.42
C PHE A 167 9.01 6.33 -20.02
N ARG A 168 7.95 6.02 -19.27
CA ARG A 168 7.03 7.01 -18.66
C ARG A 168 7.79 8.00 -17.77
N ASP A 169 8.72 7.50 -16.97
CA ASP A 169 9.42 8.26 -15.92
C ASP A 169 10.77 8.84 -16.40
N GLY A 170 11.06 8.78 -17.70
CA GLY A 170 12.30 9.33 -18.27
C GLY A 170 13.55 8.55 -17.86
N TYR A 171 13.39 7.24 -17.61
CA TYR A 171 14.41 6.32 -17.12
C TYR A 171 14.99 6.71 -15.75
N LYS A 172 14.22 7.43 -14.94
CA LYS A 172 14.63 7.90 -13.61
C LYS A 172 13.76 7.29 -12.52
N CYS A 173 14.32 7.18 -11.32
CA CYS A 173 13.53 7.02 -10.11
C CYS A 173 12.65 8.25 -9.91
N LEU A 174 11.35 8.04 -9.70
CA LEU A 174 10.36 9.11 -9.50
C LEU A 174 10.67 10.00 -8.28
N LEU A 175 11.32 9.45 -7.25
CA LEU A 175 11.60 10.18 -6.02
C LEU A 175 12.97 10.85 -6.04
N SER A 176 14.06 10.10 -6.27
CA SER A 176 15.41 10.65 -6.19
C SER A 176 15.91 11.31 -7.48
N GLY A 177 15.24 11.05 -8.61
CA GLY A 177 15.69 11.47 -9.94
C GLY A 177 16.91 10.69 -10.47
N PHE A 178 17.36 9.62 -9.78
CA PHE A 178 18.50 8.83 -10.23
C PHE A 178 18.13 8.04 -11.48
N TYR A 179 19.00 8.07 -12.48
CA TYR A 179 18.87 7.27 -13.69
C TYR A 179 18.98 5.78 -13.39
N ASP A 180 18.18 5.00 -14.11
CA ASP A 180 18.27 3.55 -14.10
C ASP A 180 19.58 3.07 -14.73
N ARG A 181 20.38 2.37 -13.94
CA ARG A 181 21.73 1.93 -14.31
C ARG A 181 21.73 1.01 -15.53
N ASP A 182 20.74 0.15 -15.67
CA ASP A 182 20.68 -0.74 -16.83
C ASP A 182 20.28 0.05 -18.07
N SER A 183 19.34 0.99 -17.98
CA SER A 183 18.98 1.87 -19.08
C SER A 183 20.19 2.65 -19.64
N LEU A 184 21.09 3.15 -18.78
CA LEU A 184 22.34 3.80 -19.21
C LEU A 184 23.27 2.90 -20.02
N ARG A 185 23.32 1.60 -19.72
CA ARG A 185 24.14 0.62 -20.45
C ARG A 185 23.51 0.21 -21.78
N HIS A 186 22.19 0.35 -21.89
CA HIS A 186 21.41 -0.17 -23.01
C HIS A 186 21.02 0.89 -24.05
N TYR A 187 20.90 2.15 -23.64
CA TYR A 187 20.40 3.22 -24.48
C TYR A 187 21.40 4.38 -24.51
N PRO A 188 22.20 4.53 -25.59
CA PRO A 188 23.14 5.64 -25.74
C PRO A 188 22.49 7.01 -25.54
N GLU A 189 21.26 7.20 -25.99
CA GLU A 189 20.50 8.44 -25.83
C GLU A 189 20.25 8.78 -24.36
N VAL A 190 20.01 7.77 -23.51
CA VAL A 190 19.84 7.95 -22.07
C VAL A 190 21.20 8.24 -21.40
N ALA A 191 22.28 7.64 -21.89
CA ALA A 191 23.63 7.93 -21.42
C ALA A 191 24.06 9.37 -21.74
N GLU A 192 23.74 9.87 -22.94
CA GLU A 192 24.00 11.26 -23.33
C GLU A 192 23.24 12.26 -22.42
N LEU A 193 21.95 12.01 -22.15
CA LEU A 193 21.16 12.83 -21.22
C LEU A 193 21.73 12.79 -19.80
N PHE A 194 22.16 11.62 -19.34
CA PHE A 194 22.81 11.45 -18.04
C PHE A 194 24.09 12.28 -17.92
N GLU A 195 24.93 12.31 -18.95
CA GLU A 195 26.15 13.14 -18.97
C GLU A 195 25.83 14.63 -18.97
N GLN A 196 24.87 15.05 -19.81
CA GLN A 196 24.44 16.46 -19.92
C GLN A 196 23.87 17.01 -18.60
N GLU A 197 23.07 16.20 -17.90
CA GLU A 197 22.45 16.59 -16.64
C GLU A 197 23.36 16.38 -15.42
N MET A 198 24.57 15.82 -15.61
CA MET A 198 25.46 15.36 -14.52
C MET A 198 24.69 14.47 -13.53
N GLY A 199 23.98 13.50 -14.09
CA GLY A 199 23.07 12.62 -13.36
C GLY A 199 23.77 11.72 -12.35
N LEU A 200 22.97 11.17 -11.44
CA LEU A 200 23.36 10.04 -10.59
C LEU A 200 22.61 8.79 -11.05
N SER A 201 23.16 7.61 -10.81
CA SER A 201 22.55 6.35 -11.25
C SER A 201 22.39 5.33 -10.12
N GLY A 202 21.31 4.55 -10.20
CA GLY A 202 20.95 3.53 -9.23
C GLY A 202 20.28 2.35 -9.91
N VAL A 203 20.11 1.25 -9.17
CA VAL A 203 19.27 0.13 -9.62
C VAL A 203 17.82 0.50 -9.35
N THR A 204 16.98 0.52 -10.39
CA THR A 204 15.56 0.80 -10.25
C THR A 204 14.70 -0.45 -10.38
N GLN A 205 13.54 -0.42 -9.73
CA GLN A 205 12.53 -1.46 -9.72
C GLN A 205 11.13 -0.83 -9.82
N CYS A 206 10.19 -1.57 -10.41
CA CYS A 206 8.78 -1.22 -10.31
C CYS A 206 8.33 -1.44 -8.87
N ALA A 207 7.68 -0.47 -8.25
CA ALA A 207 6.99 -0.60 -6.96
C ALA A 207 5.49 -0.58 -7.19
N TYR A 208 4.82 -1.66 -6.82
CA TYR A 208 3.37 -1.75 -6.92
C TYR A 208 2.75 -1.03 -5.72
N ILE A 209 1.84 -0.08 -5.95
CA ILE A 209 1.14 0.65 -4.88
C ILE A 209 0.26 -0.34 -4.10
N PHE A 210 -0.48 -1.18 -4.83
CA PHE A 210 -1.12 -2.39 -4.34
C PHE A 210 -0.59 -3.59 -5.11
N PRO A 211 -0.30 -4.73 -4.45
CA PRO A 211 0.40 -5.83 -5.10
C PRO A 211 -0.36 -6.41 -6.33
N GLU A 212 0.36 -7.09 -7.22
CA GLU A 212 -0.07 -7.35 -8.62
C GLU A 212 -1.02 -8.55 -8.84
N THR A 213 -1.27 -9.41 -7.85
CA THR A 213 -1.59 -10.82 -8.13
C THR A 213 -3.05 -11.14 -8.49
N ALA A 214 -3.53 -10.60 -9.61
CA ALA A 214 -4.62 -11.20 -10.39
C ALA A 214 -4.11 -12.23 -11.43
N GLN A 215 -2.79 -12.30 -11.67
CA GLN A 215 -2.20 -13.11 -12.76
C GLN A 215 -1.63 -14.47 -12.34
N SER A 216 -1.43 -14.74 -11.03
CA SER A 216 -0.95 -16.05 -10.54
C SER A 216 -2.11 -16.94 -10.13
N ILE A 217 -2.22 -18.11 -10.75
CA ILE A 217 -3.30 -19.10 -10.59
C ILE A 217 -3.06 -19.95 -9.33
N GLU A 218 -2.94 -19.32 -8.16
CA GLU A 218 -3.10 -20.05 -6.89
C GLU A 218 -4.40 -19.61 -6.21
N LYS A 219 -5.24 -20.60 -5.88
CA LYS A 219 -6.56 -20.40 -5.25
C LYS A 219 -6.46 -19.59 -3.95
N VAL A 220 -5.38 -19.77 -3.20
CA VAL A 220 -5.08 -19.04 -1.95
C VAL A 220 -4.74 -17.57 -2.23
N ILE A 221 -3.98 -17.28 -3.30
CA ILE A 221 -3.65 -15.91 -3.72
C ILE A 221 -4.91 -15.17 -4.21
N ARG A 222 -5.80 -15.84 -4.97
CA ARG A 222 -7.09 -15.28 -5.40
C ARG A 222 -8.00 -14.91 -4.21
N GLN A 223 -7.97 -15.71 -3.14
CA GLN A 223 -8.77 -15.50 -1.93
C GLN A 223 -8.18 -14.39 -1.03
N THR A 224 -6.86 -14.26 -0.97
CA THR A 224 -6.17 -13.18 -0.27
C THR A 224 -6.40 -11.84 -0.97
N PHE A 225 -6.43 -11.81 -2.31
CA PHE A 225 -6.57 -10.57 -3.08
C PHE A 225 -8.00 -10.06 -3.25
N SER A 226 -9.00 -10.92 -3.07
CA SER A 226 -10.40 -10.47 -3.00
C SER A 226 -10.59 -9.47 -1.86
N GLY A 227 -9.85 -9.59 -0.76
CA GLY A 227 -9.84 -8.66 0.37
C GLY A 227 -9.49 -7.24 -0.06
N VAL A 228 -8.26 -7.01 -0.54
CA VAL A 228 -7.79 -5.67 -0.99
C VAL A 228 -8.75 -5.03 -1.99
N LEU A 229 -9.20 -5.78 -2.99
CA LEU A 229 -10.13 -5.25 -4.00
C LEU A 229 -11.51 -4.94 -3.41
N THR A 230 -11.99 -5.74 -2.46
CA THR A 230 -13.24 -5.47 -1.74
C THR A 230 -13.12 -4.20 -0.91
N PHE A 231 -12.01 -3.99 -0.21
CA PHE A 231 -11.79 -2.77 0.57
C PHE A 231 -11.69 -1.53 -0.32
N LEU A 232 -10.96 -1.60 -1.43
CA LEU A 232 -10.90 -0.51 -2.41
C LEU A 232 -12.30 -0.19 -2.97
N ALA A 233 -13.09 -1.21 -3.33
CA ALA A 233 -14.46 -1.01 -3.79
C ALA A 233 -15.33 -0.35 -2.70
N ARG A 234 -15.22 -0.79 -1.44
CA ARG A 234 -15.93 -0.16 -0.30
C ARG A 234 -15.56 1.30 -0.09
N PHE A 235 -14.34 1.70 -0.45
CA PHE A 235 -13.89 3.09 -0.39
C PHE A 235 -14.35 3.93 -1.60
N GLY A 236 -15.20 3.38 -2.47
CA GLY A 236 -15.69 4.07 -3.67
C GLY A 236 -14.67 4.13 -4.81
N LEU A 237 -13.72 3.19 -4.83
CA LEU A 237 -12.66 3.11 -5.84
C LEU A 237 -12.95 2.02 -6.88
N GLU A 238 -14.22 1.87 -7.29
CA GLU A 238 -14.63 0.81 -8.23
C GLU A 238 -13.95 0.96 -9.59
N LYS A 239 -13.63 2.19 -10.01
CA LYS A 239 -12.88 2.45 -11.25
C LYS A 239 -11.45 1.91 -11.14
N GLU A 240 -10.77 2.16 -10.03
CA GLU A 240 -9.43 1.68 -9.74
C GLU A 240 -9.43 0.15 -9.61
N VAL A 241 -10.41 -0.44 -8.93
CA VAL A 241 -10.59 -1.89 -8.85
C VAL A 241 -10.75 -2.52 -10.23
N LYS A 242 -11.60 -1.95 -11.10
CA LYS A 242 -11.75 -2.41 -12.48
C LYS A 242 -10.45 -2.29 -13.28
N ASN A 243 -9.68 -1.23 -13.04
CA ASN A 243 -8.40 -1.02 -13.69
C ASN A 243 -7.34 -2.04 -13.24
N LEU A 244 -7.32 -2.39 -11.95
CA LEU A 244 -6.43 -3.41 -11.38
C LEU A 244 -6.79 -4.81 -11.88
N LEU A 245 -8.08 -5.13 -12.02
CA LEU A 245 -8.56 -6.43 -12.52
C LEU A 245 -8.44 -6.59 -14.04
N GLY A 246 -8.43 -5.49 -14.79
CA GLY A 246 -8.67 -5.49 -16.23
C GLY A 246 -7.47 -5.74 -17.14
N GLY A 247 -6.28 -6.05 -16.61
CA GLY A 247 -5.06 -6.33 -17.41
C GLY A 247 -4.52 -5.16 -18.25
N ARG A 248 -5.17 -3.99 -18.23
CA ARG A 248 -4.80 -2.83 -19.07
C ARG A 248 -3.50 -2.18 -18.58
N ILE A 249 -2.86 -1.39 -19.45
CA ILE A 249 -1.80 -0.39 -19.14
C ILE A 249 -2.16 0.58 -18.02
N ASN A 250 -3.43 0.62 -17.61
CA ASN A 250 -3.84 1.19 -16.32
C ASN A 250 -3.14 0.51 -15.11
N SER A 251 -2.39 -0.59 -15.32
CA SER A 251 -1.41 -1.13 -14.36
C SER A 251 -0.30 -0.13 -14.03
N LEU A 252 0.08 0.77 -14.95
CA LEU A 252 1.07 1.82 -14.66
C LEU A 252 0.55 2.80 -13.62
N ALA A 253 -0.78 3.00 -13.53
CA ALA A 253 -1.37 3.78 -12.45
C ALA A 253 -1.21 3.09 -11.08
N ASN A 254 -0.81 1.83 -11.04
CA ASN A 254 -0.49 1.10 -9.82
C ASN A 254 1.03 0.92 -9.63
N ILE A 255 1.87 1.58 -10.44
CA ILE A 255 3.33 1.34 -10.45
C ILE A 255 4.11 2.65 -10.34
N LEU A 256 5.05 2.67 -9.41
CA LEU A 256 6.09 3.68 -9.26
C LEU A 256 7.43 3.11 -9.76
N THR A 257 8.26 3.93 -10.39
CA THR A 257 9.68 3.56 -10.61
C THR A 257 10.50 4.08 -9.43
N LEU A 258 10.99 3.18 -8.58
CA LEU A 258 11.78 3.53 -7.39
C LEU A 258 13.17 2.90 -7.46
N GLN A 259 14.16 3.50 -6.79
CA GLN A 259 15.41 2.78 -6.50
C GLN A 259 15.11 1.57 -5.60
N ALA A 260 15.95 0.53 -5.69
CA ALA A 260 15.73 -0.73 -4.97
C ALA A 260 15.62 -0.58 -3.44
N ASP A 261 16.41 0.31 -2.84
CA ASP A 261 16.34 0.68 -1.42
C ASP A 261 15.05 1.42 -1.07
N LEU A 262 14.68 2.44 -1.85
CA LEU A 262 13.42 3.17 -1.67
C LEU A 262 12.19 2.27 -1.86
N ARG A 263 12.26 1.30 -2.78
CA ARG A 263 11.23 0.27 -2.97
C ARG A 263 11.02 -0.54 -1.69
N ILE A 264 12.11 -0.97 -1.05
CA ILE A 264 12.04 -1.76 0.20
C ILE A 264 11.34 -0.96 1.30
N GLU A 265 11.69 0.32 1.46
CA GLU A 265 11.05 1.16 2.47
C GLU A 265 9.58 1.46 2.14
N PHE A 266 9.24 1.61 0.86
CA PHE A 266 7.86 1.77 0.41
C PHE A 266 7.01 0.52 0.68
N ASP A 267 7.56 -0.67 0.42
CA ASP A 267 6.89 -1.94 0.68
C ASP A 267 6.68 -2.19 2.17
N ARG A 268 7.62 -1.74 3.02
CA ARG A 268 7.52 -1.84 4.48
C ARG A 268 6.60 -0.79 5.12
N GLY A 269 6.09 0.16 4.33
CA GLY A 269 5.29 1.27 4.85
C GLY A 269 6.11 2.32 5.61
N ASN A 270 7.44 2.31 5.46
CA ASN A 270 8.35 3.31 6.02
C ASN A 270 8.59 4.49 5.07
N LEU A 271 8.06 4.44 3.85
CA LEU A 271 8.06 5.50 2.86
C LEU A 271 6.68 5.53 2.18
N TRP A 272 6.05 6.71 2.10
CA TRP A 272 4.82 6.89 1.32
C TRP A 272 4.68 8.33 0.80
N PHE A 273 3.67 8.52 -0.05
CA PHE A 273 3.39 9.75 -0.77
C PHE A 273 2.01 10.28 -0.37
N GLU A 274 1.95 11.43 0.31
CA GLU A 274 0.71 12.09 0.70
C GLU A 274 0.27 13.10 -0.36
N PRO A 275 -0.91 12.94 -1.00
CA PRO A 275 -1.36 13.87 -2.02
C PRO A 275 -1.52 15.28 -1.49
N VAL A 276 -0.93 16.26 -2.18
CA VAL A 276 -1.05 17.68 -1.82
C VAL A 276 -2.35 18.24 -2.40
N ASN A 277 -3.25 18.74 -1.56
CA ASN A 277 -4.53 19.31 -2.00
C ASN A 277 -4.34 20.37 -3.11
N ASP A 278 -5.22 20.34 -4.10
CA ASP A 278 -5.25 21.25 -5.24
C ASP A 278 -4.00 21.28 -6.13
N GLN A 279 -3.07 20.33 -5.93
CA GLN A 279 -1.88 20.15 -6.78
C GLN A 279 -1.89 18.74 -7.40
N PRO A 280 -2.29 18.61 -8.67
CA PRO A 280 -2.32 17.33 -9.39
C PRO A 280 -0.94 16.67 -9.38
N ASP A 281 -0.90 15.35 -9.15
CA ASP A 281 0.32 14.54 -9.19
C ASP A 281 1.49 15.03 -8.32
N THR A 282 1.21 15.91 -7.35
CA THR A 282 2.16 16.38 -6.33
C THR A 282 1.89 15.73 -4.98
N TYR A 283 2.96 15.32 -4.32
CA TYR A 283 2.93 14.55 -3.08
C TYR A 283 3.98 15.03 -2.09
N ASP A 284 3.58 15.18 -0.82
CA ASP A 284 4.51 15.24 0.31
C ASP A 284 5.07 13.83 0.56
N VAL A 285 6.38 13.73 0.74
CA VAL A 285 7.08 12.46 0.95
C VAL A 285 7.25 12.28 2.44
N VAL A 286 6.67 11.21 2.98
CA VAL A 286 6.80 10.86 4.39
C VAL A 286 7.65 9.60 4.49
N TYR A 287 8.65 9.64 5.36
CA TYR A 287 9.66 8.60 5.43
C TYR A 287 10.26 8.46 6.83
N ASP A 288 10.83 7.30 7.14
CA ASP A 288 11.62 7.10 8.36
C ASP A 288 12.88 7.95 8.37
N LYS A 289 13.28 8.47 9.54
CA LYS A 289 14.43 9.37 9.66
C LYS A 289 15.76 8.80 9.13
N TYR A 290 15.88 7.48 9.01
CA TYR A 290 17.06 6.80 8.47
C TYR A 290 16.97 6.52 6.95
N THR A 291 15.84 6.78 6.30
CA THR A 291 15.63 6.48 4.87
C THR A 291 16.36 7.49 3.95
N ASN A 292 16.42 8.77 4.32
CA ASN A 292 16.98 9.82 3.46
C ASN A 292 18.44 10.20 3.83
N THR A 293 19.27 9.20 4.12
CA THR A 293 20.68 9.42 4.52
C THR A 293 21.67 9.35 3.35
N HIS A 294 21.17 9.43 2.11
CA HIS A 294 21.98 9.30 0.91
C HIS A 294 22.88 10.51 0.66
N VAL A 295 23.95 10.31 -0.12
CA VAL A 295 24.90 11.35 -0.55
C VAL A 295 24.18 12.51 -1.26
N ARG A 296 23.11 12.21 -2.01
CA ARG A 296 22.13 13.19 -2.48
C ARG A 296 20.78 12.84 -1.87
N PRO A 297 20.28 13.60 -0.89
CA PRO A 297 18.96 13.36 -0.34
C PRO A 297 17.88 13.66 -1.39
N PHE A 298 16.79 12.90 -1.35
CA PHE A 298 15.61 13.15 -2.17
C PHE A 298 14.74 14.25 -1.53
N PRO A 299 13.86 14.93 -2.30
CA PRO A 299 13.08 16.06 -1.78
C PRO A 299 11.92 15.61 -0.88
N ASP A 300 11.54 16.47 0.07
CA ASP A 300 10.37 16.28 0.95
C ASP A 300 9.02 16.38 0.20
N ARG A 301 9.03 16.89 -1.04
CA ARG A 301 7.87 17.00 -1.91
C ARG A 301 8.27 16.72 -3.35
N VAL A 302 7.44 15.96 -4.05
CA VAL A 302 7.69 15.54 -5.43
C VAL A 302 6.46 15.73 -6.30
N THR A 303 6.66 16.11 -7.56
CA THR A 303 5.61 16.12 -8.59
C THR A 303 5.98 15.11 -9.64
N PHE A 304 5.08 14.16 -9.90
CA PHE A 304 5.28 13.18 -10.97
C PHE A 304 4.92 13.82 -12.31
N ILE A 305 5.83 13.67 -13.28
CA ILE A 305 5.72 14.30 -14.60
C ILE A 305 6.02 13.25 -15.64
N LEU A 306 5.19 13.18 -16.69
CA LEU A 306 5.45 12.32 -17.83
C LEU A 306 6.70 12.81 -18.57
N ASN A 307 7.54 11.87 -18.99
CA ASN A 307 8.64 12.16 -19.90
C ASN A 307 8.13 12.90 -21.16
N PRO A 308 8.61 14.11 -21.49
CA PRO A 308 8.18 14.84 -22.68
C PRO A 308 8.29 14.03 -23.97
N ASP A 309 9.28 13.15 -24.08
CA ASP A 309 9.47 12.29 -25.25
C ASP A 309 8.32 11.28 -25.44
N ILE A 310 7.73 10.79 -24.34
CA ILE A 310 6.58 9.90 -24.41
C ILE A 310 5.34 10.66 -24.85
N VAL A 311 5.17 11.89 -24.36
CA VAL A 311 4.03 12.75 -24.70
C VAL A 311 4.08 13.07 -26.19
N HIS A 312 5.23 13.52 -26.69
CA HIS A 312 5.43 13.81 -28.10
C HIS A 312 5.23 12.56 -28.98
N ALA A 313 5.77 11.41 -28.57
CA ALA A 313 5.63 10.18 -29.34
C ALA A 313 4.18 9.66 -29.39
N CYS A 314 3.44 9.77 -28.29
CA CYS A 314 2.02 9.43 -28.23
C CYS A 314 1.19 10.37 -29.12
N GLN A 315 1.44 11.68 -29.07
CA GLN A 315 0.79 12.67 -29.93
C GLN A 315 1.01 12.38 -31.41
N GLN A 316 2.25 12.10 -31.83
CA GLN A 316 2.57 11.76 -33.22
C GLN A 316 1.84 10.52 -33.72
N LYS A 317 1.57 9.55 -32.84
CA LYS A 317 0.84 8.31 -33.17
C LYS A 317 -0.67 8.40 -32.96
N GLY A 318 -1.19 9.54 -32.47
CA GLY A 318 -2.62 9.70 -32.16
C GLY A 318 -3.11 8.78 -31.03
N ILE A 319 -2.23 8.40 -30.09
CA ILE A 319 -2.55 7.53 -28.97
C ILE A 319 -2.52 8.30 -27.66
N GLN A 320 -3.28 7.84 -26.66
CA GLN A 320 -3.27 8.44 -25.33
C GLN A 320 -1.93 8.14 -24.62
N PRO A 321 -1.35 9.12 -23.91
CA PRO A 321 -0.17 8.88 -23.09
C PRO A 321 -0.50 7.92 -21.94
N PRO A 322 0.51 7.22 -21.41
CA PRO A 322 0.30 6.33 -20.27
C PRO A 322 -0.07 7.14 -19.02
N ALA A 323 -0.82 6.51 -18.12
CA ALA A 323 -1.20 7.12 -16.86
C ALA A 323 0.01 7.25 -15.91
N LEU A 324 0.08 8.38 -15.21
CA LEU A 324 0.88 8.51 -14.01
C LEU A 324 0.34 7.62 -12.89
N PRO A 325 1.14 7.34 -11.84
CA PRO A 325 0.68 6.65 -10.65
C PRO A 325 -0.62 7.27 -10.10
N SER A 326 -1.61 6.42 -9.80
CA SER A 326 -2.94 6.85 -9.41
C SER A 326 -2.88 7.57 -8.07
N ARG A 327 -3.29 8.84 -8.10
CA ARG A 327 -3.46 9.66 -6.92
C ARG A 327 -4.38 9.03 -5.86
N MET A 328 -5.44 8.34 -6.29
CA MET A 328 -6.37 7.67 -5.36
C MET A 328 -5.72 6.46 -4.69
N LEU A 329 -4.98 5.66 -5.45
CA LEU A 329 -4.26 4.51 -4.88
C LEU A 329 -3.16 4.99 -3.92
N LEU A 330 -2.44 6.07 -4.25
CA LEU A 330 -1.45 6.67 -3.37
C LEU A 330 -2.08 7.25 -2.10
N ALA A 331 -3.24 7.91 -2.20
CA ALA A 331 -4.00 8.39 -1.05
C ALA A 331 -4.38 7.23 -0.10
N THR A 332 -4.88 6.13 -0.65
CA THR A 332 -5.23 4.93 0.13
C THR A 332 -3.97 4.30 0.73
N ARG A 333 -2.88 4.16 -0.03
CA ARG A 333 -1.61 3.63 0.46
C ARG A 333 -1.06 4.48 1.61
N ALA A 334 -1.15 5.80 1.51
CA ALA A 334 -0.75 6.72 2.57
C ALA A 334 -1.59 6.56 3.84
N ALA A 335 -2.92 6.41 3.71
CA ALA A 335 -3.79 6.10 4.85
C ALA A 335 -3.40 4.77 5.50
N CYS A 336 -3.16 3.73 4.69
CA CYS A 336 -2.68 2.44 5.18
C CYS A 336 -1.35 2.58 5.95
N SER A 337 -0.38 3.34 5.44
CA SER A 337 0.93 3.52 6.10
C SER A 337 0.78 4.27 7.43
N ARG A 338 -0.04 5.32 7.49
CA ARG A 338 -0.28 6.03 8.75
C ARG A 338 -0.93 5.14 9.79
N VAL A 339 -1.99 4.42 9.40
CA VAL A 339 -2.71 3.53 10.31
C VAL A 339 -1.82 2.40 10.79
N LEU A 340 -1.00 1.81 9.91
CA LEU A 340 -0.03 0.76 10.22
C LEU A 340 0.84 1.14 11.43
N HIS A 341 1.39 2.35 11.42
CA HIS A 341 2.24 2.86 12.50
C HIS A 341 1.43 3.32 13.72
N MET A 342 0.37 4.12 13.53
CA MET A 342 -0.43 4.68 14.64
C MET A 342 -1.10 3.60 15.50
N SER A 343 -1.49 2.46 14.90
CA SER A 343 -2.15 1.36 15.61
C SER A 343 -1.18 0.42 16.34
N GLY A 344 0.12 0.53 16.10
CA GLY A 344 1.12 -0.46 16.52
C GLY A 344 1.09 -1.75 15.68
N ALA A 345 0.51 -1.70 14.48
CA ALA A 345 0.46 -2.87 13.60
C ALA A 345 1.82 -3.14 12.94
N ALA A 346 2.61 -2.10 12.63
CA ALA A 346 3.96 -2.23 12.10
C ALA A 346 4.82 -3.16 12.99
N GLU A 347 4.89 -2.87 14.29
CA GLU A 347 5.70 -3.62 15.25
C GLU A 347 5.18 -5.05 15.41
N GLN A 348 3.86 -5.22 15.57
CA GLN A 348 3.28 -6.54 15.75
C GLN A 348 3.51 -7.42 14.51
N ILE A 349 3.31 -6.88 13.31
CA ILE A 349 3.49 -7.65 12.08
C ILE A 349 4.97 -8.01 11.89
N ASN A 350 5.91 -7.08 12.16
CA ASN A 350 7.33 -7.38 12.10
C ASN A 350 7.75 -8.48 13.09
N ILE A 351 7.20 -8.49 14.31
CA ILE A 351 7.43 -9.58 15.28
C ILE A 351 6.91 -10.90 14.71
N ILE A 352 5.68 -10.93 14.20
CA ILE A 352 5.07 -12.14 13.63
C ILE A 352 5.91 -12.70 12.48
N LEU A 353 6.35 -11.86 11.55
CA LEU A 353 7.12 -12.30 10.39
C LEU A 353 8.47 -12.86 10.79
N ARG A 354 9.17 -12.18 11.70
CA ARG A 354 10.42 -12.67 12.28
C ARG A 354 10.23 -14.03 12.95
N ASP A 355 9.14 -14.19 13.70
CA ASP A 355 8.84 -15.45 14.37
C ASP A 355 8.50 -16.58 13.37
N ILE A 356 7.82 -16.27 12.26
CA ILE A 356 7.57 -17.23 11.17
C ILE A 356 8.89 -17.70 10.55
N GLU A 357 9.81 -16.76 10.28
CA GLU A 357 11.14 -17.06 9.72
C GLU A 357 11.99 -17.90 10.69
N GLU A 358 11.95 -17.59 11.99
CA GLU A 358 12.73 -18.27 13.03
C GLU A 358 12.18 -19.67 13.36
N VAL A 359 10.87 -19.88 13.32
CA VAL A 359 10.25 -21.14 13.74
C VAL A 359 10.53 -22.27 12.73
N GLY A 360 10.54 -22.01 11.42
CA GLY A 360 10.98 -22.93 10.34
C GLY A 360 10.20 -24.26 10.16
N VAL A 361 9.81 -24.91 11.26
CA VAL A 361 9.02 -26.15 11.37
C VAL A 361 8.17 -26.04 12.65
N LEU A 362 6.87 -26.35 12.54
CA LEU A 362 5.96 -26.33 13.69
C LEU A 362 6.42 -27.33 14.77
N ALA A 363 6.66 -26.81 15.98
CA ALA A 363 6.96 -27.65 17.14
C ALA A 363 5.75 -28.52 17.50
N LYS A 364 5.98 -29.82 17.69
CA LYS A 364 4.92 -30.82 17.99
C LYS A 364 4.30 -30.65 19.39
N ASP A 365 4.88 -29.82 20.23
CA ASP A 365 4.48 -29.60 21.63
C ASP A 365 3.42 -28.51 21.82
N GLY A 366 2.94 -27.89 20.73
CA GLY A 366 1.93 -26.84 20.78
C GLY A 366 2.49 -25.45 21.15
N SER A 367 3.80 -25.29 21.34
CA SER A 367 4.43 -23.98 21.58
C SER A 367 4.25 -22.99 20.43
N ALA A 368 3.95 -23.49 19.23
CA ALA A 368 3.62 -22.69 18.05
C ALA A 368 2.12 -22.32 17.93
N ALA A 369 1.26 -22.72 18.88
CA ALA A 369 -0.19 -22.52 18.78
C ALA A 369 -0.59 -21.04 18.68
N ASP A 370 0.04 -20.16 19.47
CA ASP A 370 -0.21 -18.72 19.41
C ASP A 370 0.23 -18.14 18.07
N LEU A 371 1.38 -18.57 17.53
CA LEU A 371 1.86 -18.15 16.21
C LEU A 371 0.95 -18.68 15.09
N LEU A 372 0.48 -19.92 15.18
CA LEU A 372 -0.47 -20.53 14.26
C LEU A 372 -1.82 -19.83 14.30
N PHE A 373 -2.40 -19.56 15.47
CA PHE A 373 -3.65 -18.82 15.58
C PHE A 373 -3.49 -17.42 14.97
N SER A 374 -2.39 -16.75 15.33
CA SER A 374 -1.99 -15.48 14.72
C SER A 374 -1.91 -15.64 13.19
N ALA A 375 -1.21 -16.61 12.61
CA ALA A 375 -1.07 -16.76 11.16
C ALA A 375 -2.36 -17.22 10.44
N ILE A 376 -3.13 -18.12 11.03
CA ILE A 376 -4.32 -18.77 10.45
C ILE A 376 -5.54 -17.86 10.49
N SER A 377 -5.77 -17.11 11.58
CA SER A 377 -6.82 -16.06 11.65
C SER A 377 -6.68 -14.98 10.57
N ARG A 378 -5.60 -15.04 9.79
CA ARG A 378 -5.23 -14.11 8.74
C ARG A 378 -5.17 -14.72 7.35
N ALA A 379 -5.25 -16.06 7.24
CA ALA A 379 -5.26 -16.81 5.99
C ALA A 379 -6.67 -17.30 5.59
N ILE A 380 -7.65 -17.24 6.49
CA ILE A 380 -9.02 -17.72 6.25
C ILE A 380 -9.89 -16.56 5.75
N PRO A 381 -10.50 -16.65 4.55
CA PRO A 381 -11.65 -15.85 4.20
C PRO A 381 -12.82 -16.30 5.08
N VAL A 382 -13.39 -15.38 5.85
CA VAL A 382 -14.73 -15.62 6.43
C VAL A 382 -15.70 -15.20 5.35
N ASP A 383 -16.42 -16.19 4.82
CA ASP A 383 -17.40 -16.08 3.72
C ASP A 383 -18.40 -14.92 3.91
#